data_AF-A0A3A8JGM2-F1
#
_entry.id   AF-A0A3A8JGM2-F1
#
_cell.length_a   1.000
_cell.length_b   1.000
_cell.length_c   1.000
_cell.angle_alpha   90.00
_cell.angle_beta   90.00
_cell.angle_gamma   90.00
#
_symmetry.space_group_name_H-M   'P 1'
#
loop_
_entity.id
_entity.type
_entity.pdbx_description
1 polymer ?
#
loop_
_entity_poly.entity_id
_entity_poly.type
_entity_poly.pdbx_seq_one_letter_code
_entity_poly.pdbx_strand_id
1 'polypeptide(L)'
;MGGRFTLKGSAELEARIARVVGDAATIIQGHVPRSTLRTLALMGGYGRGEGGVDRRDGAERPHNNLDFLLVLERAPRAGLKAELDEALEPLRERHGLGLDLGIMTVRSLRKSPCLVMWYDARFGHKTVAGDASFLPGLTHFTRDAILPDDVRNLAVNRGTLLVINEALRDKGSLDDEEARRTILRHTAKAIIGYGDALLFFLGAYDWSYAEKRRRMAGRHDVPDGFRRLYEEASAFRLEPDDTRFAPRELGPWMDEVRTRLADVHLACEAARLSVPGLKWAGYVERTLKHSLGEGGLRPGVWLRRVRNLVRFRPGASPELGLRARLGLRLGGPRGVLAAAFPFVAFDVGGTQGAGFARRVLGAASGSPADLRRAYLRCWSESGDPNFAHVARKLGLVLGAGS
;
A
#
# COMPACT_ATOMS: atom_id res chain seq x y z
N MET A 1 -25.31 1.80 -14.55
CA MET A 1 -23.83 1.87 -14.55
C MET A 1 -23.38 2.31 -15.94
N GLY A 2 -22.69 3.44 -16.06
CA GLY A 2 -22.12 3.89 -17.33
C GLY A 2 -20.59 3.76 -17.33
N GLY A 3 -20.02 3.38 -18.47
CA GLY A 3 -18.57 3.38 -18.72
C GLY A 3 -17.85 2.07 -18.41
N ARG A 4 -16.72 1.86 -19.09
CA ARG A 4 -15.86 0.66 -19.04
C ARG A 4 -15.23 0.44 -17.66
N PHE A 5 -14.88 -0.80 -17.35
CA PHE A 5 -14.13 -1.26 -16.17
C PHE A 5 -12.63 -1.36 -16.44
N THR A 6 -12.21 -1.47 -17.70
CA THR A 6 -10.83 -1.62 -18.12
C THR A 6 -10.46 -0.64 -19.24
N LEU A 7 -9.16 -0.30 -19.34
CA LEU A 7 -8.65 0.51 -20.45
C LEU A 7 -8.51 -0.29 -21.75
N LYS A 8 -8.19 -1.58 -21.64
CA LYS A 8 -7.71 -2.41 -22.75
C LYS A 8 -8.48 -3.71 -22.96
N GLY A 9 -9.51 -3.97 -22.17
CA GLY A 9 -10.30 -5.21 -22.25
C GLY A 9 -11.30 -5.17 -23.40
N SER A 10 -11.64 -6.34 -23.92
CA SER A 10 -12.65 -6.51 -24.96
C SER A 10 -14.06 -6.27 -24.44
N ALA A 11 -15.04 -6.16 -25.33
CA ALA A 11 -16.45 -6.02 -24.96
C ALA A 11 -16.95 -7.23 -24.15
N GLU A 12 -16.44 -8.43 -24.45
CA GLU A 12 -16.75 -9.67 -23.75
C GLU A 12 -16.23 -9.64 -22.31
N LEU A 13 -14.99 -9.16 -22.09
CA LEU A 13 -14.44 -9.01 -20.73
C LEU A 13 -15.24 -7.97 -19.94
N GLU A 14 -15.56 -6.83 -20.55
CA GLU A 14 -16.39 -5.80 -19.94
C GLU A 14 -17.76 -6.34 -19.50
N ALA A 15 -18.43 -7.11 -20.36
CA ALA A 15 -19.70 -7.76 -20.04
C ALA A 15 -19.56 -8.80 -18.91
N ARG A 16 -18.45 -9.55 -18.89
CA ARG A 16 -18.16 -10.51 -17.81
C ARG A 16 -17.98 -9.78 -16.47
N ILE A 17 -17.19 -8.71 -16.43
CA ILE A 17 -16.98 -7.93 -15.20
C ILE A 17 -18.29 -7.30 -14.74
N ALA A 18 -19.07 -6.72 -15.66
CA ALA A 18 -20.38 -6.15 -15.36
C ALA A 18 -21.30 -7.16 -14.68
N ARG A 19 -21.32 -8.41 -15.17
CA ARG A 19 -22.11 -9.51 -14.59
C ARG A 19 -21.66 -9.82 -13.16
N VAL A 20 -20.36 -10.04 -12.94
CA VAL A 20 -19.82 -10.33 -11.60
C VAL A 20 -20.11 -9.19 -10.62
N VAL A 21 -19.97 -7.94 -11.06
CA VAL A 21 -20.28 -6.76 -10.24
C VAL A 21 -21.76 -6.70 -9.90
N GLY A 22 -22.65 -6.99 -10.86
CA GLY A 22 -24.10 -7.04 -10.64
C GLY A 22 -24.53 -8.17 -9.69
N ASP A 23 -23.94 -9.35 -9.84
CA ASP A 23 -24.18 -10.50 -8.97
C ASP A 23 -23.72 -10.21 -7.53
N ALA A 24 -22.51 -9.68 -7.36
CA ALA A 24 -21.99 -9.25 -6.07
C ALA A 24 -22.87 -8.17 -5.42
N ALA A 25 -23.33 -7.19 -6.20
CA ALA A 25 -24.25 -6.16 -5.72
C ALA A 25 -25.55 -6.75 -5.19
N THR A 26 -26.14 -7.68 -5.94
CA THR A 26 -27.38 -8.37 -5.57
C THR A 26 -27.22 -9.12 -4.25
N ILE A 27 -26.12 -9.88 -4.11
CA ILE A 27 -25.79 -10.60 -2.87
C ILE A 27 -25.65 -9.62 -1.70
N ILE A 28 -24.85 -8.56 -1.86
CA ILE A 28 -24.60 -7.59 -0.79
C ILE A 28 -25.89 -6.88 -0.37
N GLN A 29 -26.70 -6.43 -1.33
CA GLN A 29 -27.97 -5.75 -1.06
C GLN A 29 -29.01 -6.68 -0.40
N GLY A 30 -28.95 -7.99 -0.65
CA GLY A 30 -29.80 -8.97 0.03
C GLY A 30 -29.55 -9.06 1.54
N HIS A 31 -28.35 -8.71 1.99
CA HIS A 31 -27.95 -8.79 3.41
C HIS A 31 -28.06 -7.45 4.16
N VAL A 32 -28.42 -6.36 3.47
CA VAL A 32 -28.44 -5.01 4.01
C VAL A 32 -29.81 -4.37 3.78
N PRO A 33 -30.50 -3.90 4.84
CA PRO A 33 -31.76 -3.17 4.66
C PRO A 33 -31.59 -1.96 3.74
N ARG A 34 -32.51 -1.79 2.78
CA ARG A 34 -32.45 -0.65 1.85
C ARG A 34 -32.42 0.72 2.55
N SER A 35 -33.06 0.82 3.72
CA SER A 35 -33.09 2.04 4.54
C SER A 35 -31.75 2.38 5.21
N THR A 36 -30.81 1.44 5.30
CA THR A 36 -29.49 1.66 5.89
C THR A 36 -28.38 1.78 4.85
N LEU A 37 -28.60 1.32 3.61
CA LEU A 37 -27.64 1.46 2.52
C LEU A 37 -27.56 2.92 2.06
N ARG A 38 -26.42 3.58 2.26
CA ARG A 38 -26.14 4.88 1.63
C ARG A 38 -25.67 4.67 0.19
N THR A 39 -24.60 3.91 0.00
CA THR A 39 -24.03 3.64 -1.32
C THR A 39 -23.19 2.37 -1.27
N LEU A 40 -23.19 1.60 -2.35
CA LEU A 40 -22.24 0.53 -2.63
C LEU A 40 -21.44 0.98 -3.84
N ALA A 41 -20.12 1.10 -3.67
CA ALA A 41 -19.23 1.57 -4.71
C ALA A 41 -18.19 0.50 -5.06
N LEU A 42 -17.86 0.40 -6.33
CA LEU A 42 -16.68 -0.30 -6.83
C LEU A 42 -15.51 0.68 -6.86
N MET A 43 -14.41 0.30 -6.23
CA MET A 43 -13.19 1.06 -6.03
C MET A 43 -12.04 0.46 -6.86
N GLY A 44 -10.82 0.95 -6.64
CA GLY A 44 -9.63 0.38 -7.24
C GLY A 44 -9.57 0.58 -8.76
N GLY A 45 -8.88 -0.32 -9.47
CA GLY A 45 -8.71 -0.18 -10.92
C GLY A 45 -10.03 -0.25 -11.69
N TYR A 46 -10.90 -1.20 -11.36
CA TYR A 46 -12.18 -1.36 -12.07
C TYR A 46 -13.17 -0.24 -11.73
N GLY A 47 -13.13 0.31 -10.52
CA GLY A 47 -13.86 1.54 -10.18
C GLY A 47 -13.48 2.72 -11.07
N ARG A 48 -12.18 2.87 -11.38
CA ARG A 48 -11.66 3.93 -12.26
C ARG A 48 -11.94 3.71 -13.75
N GLY A 49 -12.35 2.49 -14.14
CA GLY A 49 -12.36 2.09 -15.54
C GLY A 49 -10.98 1.73 -16.09
N GLU A 50 -10.03 1.44 -15.21
CA GLU A 50 -8.62 1.17 -15.52
C GLU A 50 -8.15 -0.16 -14.90
N GLY A 51 -9.08 -1.11 -14.79
CA GLY A 51 -8.77 -2.47 -14.37
C GLY A 51 -7.80 -3.15 -15.33
N GLY A 52 -6.86 -3.90 -14.77
CA GLY A 52 -5.92 -4.70 -15.54
C GLY A 52 -6.57 -5.92 -16.19
N VAL A 53 -6.02 -6.33 -17.32
CA VAL A 53 -6.49 -7.40 -18.19
C VAL A 53 -5.39 -8.44 -18.33
N ASP A 54 -5.65 -9.66 -17.84
CA ASP A 54 -4.77 -10.79 -18.03
C ASP A 54 -5.21 -11.54 -19.30
N ARG A 55 -4.28 -11.76 -20.23
CA ARG A 55 -4.54 -12.51 -21.47
C ARG A 55 -3.76 -13.82 -21.43
N ARG A 56 -4.48 -14.92 -21.26
CA ARG A 56 -3.90 -16.27 -21.25
C ARG A 56 -4.68 -17.16 -22.18
N ASP A 57 -3.95 -17.91 -23.02
CA ASP A 57 -4.54 -18.91 -23.93
C ASP A 57 -5.64 -18.32 -24.84
N GLY A 58 -5.45 -17.08 -25.29
CA GLY A 58 -6.43 -16.38 -26.14
C GLY A 58 -7.68 -15.87 -25.42
N ALA A 59 -7.81 -16.08 -24.11
CA ALA A 59 -8.93 -15.60 -23.30
C ALA A 59 -8.52 -14.43 -22.39
N GLU A 60 -9.38 -13.41 -22.33
CA GLU A 60 -9.21 -12.31 -21.40
C GLU A 60 -9.86 -12.59 -20.03
N ARG A 61 -9.16 -12.20 -18.97
CA ARG A 61 -9.62 -12.31 -17.60
C ARG A 61 -9.31 -11.03 -16.82
N PRO A 62 -10.11 -10.68 -15.80
CA PRO A 62 -9.76 -9.58 -14.91
C PRO A 62 -8.48 -9.95 -14.15
N HIS A 63 -7.46 -9.08 -14.18
CA HIS A 63 -6.17 -9.36 -13.55
C HIS A 63 -6.16 -9.11 -12.03
N ASN A 64 -6.85 -8.06 -11.59
CA ASN A 64 -6.89 -7.62 -10.20
C ASN A 64 -8.21 -8.01 -9.51
N ASN A 65 -8.24 -7.90 -8.18
CA ASN A 65 -9.45 -8.05 -7.37
C ASN A 65 -10.47 -6.93 -7.65
N LEU A 66 -11.75 -7.20 -7.35
CA LEU A 66 -12.82 -6.22 -7.30
C LEU A 66 -12.95 -5.69 -5.87
N ASP A 67 -12.61 -4.42 -5.66
CA ASP A 67 -12.67 -3.76 -4.36
C ASP A 67 -14.02 -3.04 -4.19
N PHE A 68 -14.87 -3.51 -3.27
CA PHE A 68 -16.15 -2.88 -2.93
C PHE A 68 -16.05 -2.07 -1.65
N LEU A 69 -16.74 -0.92 -1.63
CA LEU A 69 -16.98 -0.11 -0.44
C LEU A 69 -18.48 -0.02 -0.19
N LEU A 70 -18.93 -0.67 0.88
CA LEU A 70 -20.29 -0.56 1.39
C LEU A 70 -20.35 0.56 2.44
N VAL A 71 -21.12 1.61 2.13
CA VAL A 71 -21.38 2.72 3.06
C VAL A 71 -22.80 2.62 3.61
N LEU A 72 -22.90 2.62 4.93
CA LEU A 72 -24.17 2.53 5.66
C LEU A 72 -24.48 3.81 6.43
N GLU A 73 -25.76 4.15 6.58
CA GLU A 73 -26.22 5.26 7.43
C GLU A 73 -25.86 5.03 8.90
N ARG A 74 -25.94 3.77 9.34
CA ARG A 74 -25.76 3.34 10.73
C ARG A 74 -24.67 2.28 10.82
N ALA A 75 -24.15 2.08 12.03
CA ALA A 75 -23.17 1.03 12.27
C ALA A 75 -23.73 -0.34 11.82
N PRO A 76 -22.91 -1.17 11.14
CA PRO A 76 -23.34 -2.51 10.78
C PRO A 76 -23.58 -3.32 12.06
N ARG A 77 -24.51 -4.27 11.99
CA ARG A 77 -24.63 -5.29 13.04
C ARG A 77 -23.34 -6.12 13.13
N ALA A 78 -23.06 -6.64 14.32
CA ALA A 78 -21.94 -7.55 14.53
C ALA A 78 -22.05 -8.74 13.56
N GLY A 79 -20.91 -9.22 13.05
CA GLY A 79 -20.86 -10.36 12.13
C GLY A 79 -21.14 -10.05 10.66
N LEU A 80 -21.77 -8.91 10.32
CA LEU A 80 -22.17 -8.61 8.93
C LEU A 80 -21.05 -8.77 7.90
N LYS A 81 -19.82 -8.36 8.25
CA LYS A 81 -18.66 -8.50 7.35
C LYS A 81 -18.34 -9.96 7.06
N ALA A 82 -18.31 -10.81 8.08
CA ALA A 82 -18.03 -12.24 7.92
C ALA A 82 -19.13 -12.94 7.12
N GLU A 83 -20.39 -12.62 7.40
CA GLU A 83 -21.53 -13.16 6.64
C GLU A 83 -21.49 -12.73 5.16
N LEU A 84 -21.13 -11.48 4.87
CA LEU A 84 -20.96 -11.01 3.50
C LEU A 84 -19.76 -11.67 2.81
N ASP A 85 -18.66 -11.91 3.53
CA ASP A 85 -17.52 -12.64 2.98
C ASP A 85 -17.90 -14.09 2.62
N GLU A 86 -18.63 -14.76 3.51
CA GLU A 86 -19.14 -16.12 3.28
C GLU A 86 -20.12 -16.14 2.09
N ALA A 87 -21.06 -15.19 2.03
CA ALA A 87 -22.03 -15.10 0.94
C ALA A 87 -21.39 -14.78 -0.42
N LEU A 88 -20.24 -14.11 -0.44
CA LEU A 88 -19.49 -13.80 -1.66
C LEU A 88 -18.54 -14.93 -2.09
N GLU A 89 -18.23 -15.89 -1.23
CA GLU A 89 -17.27 -16.97 -1.51
C GLU A 89 -17.66 -17.82 -2.72
N PRO A 90 -18.92 -18.27 -2.90
CA PRO A 90 -19.32 -19.01 -4.10
C PRO A 90 -19.08 -18.22 -5.40
N LEU A 91 -19.23 -16.89 -5.35
CA LEU A 91 -18.98 -16.02 -6.51
C LEU A 91 -17.47 -15.87 -6.78
N ARG A 92 -16.64 -15.79 -5.73
CA ARG A 92 -15.17 -15.79 -5.82
C ARG A 92 -14.67 -17.06 -6.48
N GLU A 93 -15.14 -18.22 -6.02
CA GLU A 93 -14.76 -19.53 -6.55
C GLU A 93 -15.21 -19.69 -8.01
N ARG A 94 -16.47 -19.40 -8.32
CA ARG A 94 -17.04 -19.53 -9.67
C ARG A 94 -16.27 -18.74 -10.72
N HIS A 95 -15.80 -17.55 -10.37
CA HIS A 95 -15.12 -16.67 -11.32
C HIS A 95 -13.60 -16.66 -11.22
N GLY A 96 -13.04 -17.26 -10.16
CA GLY A 96 -11.61 -17.19 -9.85
C GLY A 96 -11.14 -15.76 -9.60
N LEU A 97 -11.98 -14.94 -8.96
CA LEU A 97 -11.74 -13.50 -8.74
C LEU A 97 -11.82 -13.16 -7.26
N GLY A 98 -10.83 -12.41 -6.77
CA GLY A 98 -10.91 -11.82 -5.43
C GLY A 98 -11.99 -10.74 -5.38
N LEU A 99 -12.89 -10.82 -4.41
CA LEU A 99 -13.93 -9.82 -4.14
C LEU A 99 -13.69 -9.25 -2.74
N ASP A 100 -13.03 -8.11 -2.65
CA ASP A 100 -12.70 -7.48 -1.37
C ASP A 100 -13.82 -6.52 -0.97
N LEU A 101 -14.29 -6.58 0.27
CA LEU A 101 -15.38 -5.72 0.75
C LEU A 101 -14.97 -4.92 1.98
N GLY A 102 -14.91 -3.60 1.86
CA GLY A 102 -14.84 -2.67 2.99
C GLY A 102 -16.25 -2.23 3.43
N ILE A 103 -16.46 -2.09 4.74
CA ILE A 103 -17.73 -1.58 5.31
C ILE A 103 -17.44 -0.35 6.16
N MET A 104 -18.16 0.74 5.91
CA MET A 104 -18.05 1.98 6.67
C MET A 104 -19.40 2.64 6.90
N THR A 105 -19.44 3.59 7.83
CA THR A 105 -20.61 4.45 8.05
C THR A 105 -20.43 5.82 7.44
N VAL A 106 -21.53 6.48 7.09
CA VAL A 106 -21.56 7.88 6.65
C VAL A 106 -20.83 8.78 7.65
N ARG A 107 -21.08 8.60 8.95
CA ARG A 107 -20.42 9.37 10.02
C ARG A 107 -18.91 9.15 10.04
N SER A 108 -18.46 7.91 9.88
CA SER A 108 -17.02 7.59 9.87
C SER A 108 -16.33 8.24 8.68
N LEU A 109 -16.93 8.11 7.49
CA LEU A 109 -16.34 8.63 6.26
C LEU A 109 -16.30 10.17 6.24
N ARG A 110 -17.38 10.85 6.66
CA ARG A 110 -17.42 12.33 6.77
C ARG A 110 -16.42 12.91 7.78
N LYS A 111 -16.01 12.13 8.78
CA LYS A 111 -15.02 12.53 9.79
C LYS A 111 -13.60 12.03 9.46
N SER A 112 -13.46 11.25 8.40
CA SER A 112 -12.16 10.69 8.04
C SER A 112 -11.26 11.82 7.54
N PRO A 113 -9.96 11.80 7.91
CA PRO A 113 -9.02 12.69 7.25
C PRO A 113 -8.94 12.34 5.76
N CYS A 114 -8.53 13.28 4.92
CA CYS A 114 -8.26 12.97 3.53
C CYS A 114 -7.00 12.09 3.43
N LEU A 115 -7.23 10.79 3.23
CA LEU A 115 -6.22 9.79 2.91
C LEU A 115 -6.18 9.62 1.39
N VAL A 116 -5.09 9.09 0.85
CA VAL A 116 -4.94 8.78 -0.58
C VAL A 116 -6.14 7.96 -1.07
N MET A 117 -6.52 6.92 -0.33
CA MET A 117 -7.65 6.06 -0.65
C MET A 117 -8.98 6.83 -0.74
N TRP A 118 -9.19 7.88 0.07
CA TRP A 118 -10.44 8.64 0.07
C TRP A 118 -10.51 9.68 -1.04
N TYR A 119 -9.38 10.32 -1.35
CA TYR A 119 -9.25 11.11 -2.56
C TYR A 119 -9.55 10.26 -3.79
N ASP A 120 -8.86 9.12 -3.90
CA ASP A 120 -9.09 8.15 -4.96
C ASP A 120 -10.53 7.67 -5.04
N ALA A 121 -11.14 7.41 -3.88
CA ALA A 121 -12.52 6.96 -3.80
C ALA A 121 -13.49 8.00 -4.33
N ARG A 122 -13.27 9.28 -4.02
CA ARG A 122 -14.17 10.35 -4.46
C ARG A 122 -14.21 10.46 -5.99
N PHE A 123 -13.05 10.37 -6.65
CA PHE A 123 -12.95 10.64 -8.09
C PHE A 123 -12.95 9.39 -8.98
N GLY A 124 -12.48 8.26 -8.45
CA GLY A 124 -12.21 7.04 -9.20
C GLY A 124 -13.10 5.85 -8.85
N HIS A 125 -14.31 6.09 -8.36
CA HIS A 125 -15.27 5.02 -8.05
C HIS A 125 -16.33 4.86 -9.14
N LYS A 126 -17.01 3.72 -9.11
CA LYS A 126 -18.31 3.51 -9.77
C LYS A 126 -19.35 3.20 -8.72
N THR A 127 -20.45 3.94 -8.69
CA THR A 127 -21.59 3.55 -7.87
C THR A 127 -22.27 2.34 -8.48
N VAL A 128 -22.38 1.29 -7.67
CA VAL A 128 -22.98 0.01 -8.03
C VAL A 128 -24.42 -0.05 -7.56
N ALA A 129 -24.72 0.48 -6.36
CA ALA A 129 -26.06 0.63 -5.83
C ALA A 129 -26.16 1.81 -4.84
N GLY A 130 -27.38 2.31 -4.60
CA GLY A 130 -27.64 3.41 -3.67
C GLY A 130 -27.40 4.80 -4.28
N ASP A 131 -27.05 5.76 -3.44
CA ASP A 131 -26.85 7.17 -3.81
C ASP A 131 -25.52 7.37 -4.55
N ALA A 132 -25.59 7.69 -5.84
CA ALA A 132 -24.42 7.96 -6.68
C ALA A 132 -23.78 9.33 -6.45
N SER A 133 -24.49 10.25 -5.80
CA SER A 133 -23.98 11.58 -5.49
C SER A 133 -23.17 11.64 -4.19
N PHE A 134 -23.27 10.58 -3.36
CA PHE A 134 -22.71 10.59 -2.01
C PHE A 134 -21.18 10.75 -1.98
N LEU A 135 -20.43 9.88 -2.67
CA LEU A 135 -18.96 9.95 -2.68
C LEU A 135 -18.45 11.23 -3.37
N PRO A 136 -18.96 11.65 -4.56
CA PRO A 136 -18.60 12.93 -5.16
C PRO A 136 -18.84 14.12 -4.23
N GLY A 137 -19.91 14.07 -3.43
CA GLY A 137 -20.31 15.09 -2.47
C GLY A 137 -19.39 15.25 -1.25
N LEU A 138 -18.40 14.36 -1.04
CA LEU A 138 -17.41 14.48 0.03
C LEU A 138 -16.30 15.47 -0.36
N THR A 139 -16.66 16.74 -0.49
CA THR A 139 -15.82 17.80 -1.08
C THR A 139 -14.50 18.08 -0.35
N HIS A 140 -14.38 17.67 0.92
CA HIS A 140 -13.15 17.77 1.72
C HIS A 140 -12.06 16.78 1.31
N PHE A 141 -12.36 15.76 0.50
CA PHE A 141 -11.36 14.88 -0.09
C PHE A 141 -10.78 15.52 -1.35
N THR A 142 -9.77 16.37 -1.16
CA THR A 142 -9.02 17.04 -2.24
C THR A 142 -7.58 16.57 -2.23
N ARG A 143 -6.89 16.70 -3.37
CA ARG A 143 -5.47 16.34 -3.49
C ARG A 143 -4.63 17.06 -2.44
N ASP A 144 -4.86 18.36 -2.26
CA ASP A 144 -4.07 19.20 -1.35
C ASP A 144 -4.39 18.92 0.13
N ALA A 145 -5.50 18.22 0.42
CA ALA A 145 -5.86 17.77 1.76
C ALA A 145 -5.27 16.39 2.11
N ILE A 146 -4.71 15.65 1.14
CA ILE A 146 -4.07 14.35 1.39
C ILE A 146 -2.95 14.54 2.42
N LEU A 147 -2.98 13.72 3.48
CA LEU A 147 -1.96 13.79 4.51
C LEU A 147 -0.60 13.28 3.98
N PRO A 148 0.49 14.06 4.09
CA PRO A 148 1.82 13.60 3.69
C PRO A 148 2.28 12.33 4.41
N ASP A 149 1.87 12.13 5.66
CA ASP A 149 2.18 10.91 6.41
C ASP A 149 1.48 9.67 5.86
N ASP A 150 0.30 9.83 5.26
CA ASP A 150 -0.41 8.73 4.61
C ASP A 150 0.33 8.28 3.35
N VAL A 151 0.90 9.24 2.60
CA VAL A 151 1.73 8.95 1.41
C VAL A 151 3.05 8.29 1.81
N ARG A 152 3.69 8.73 2.89
CA ARG A 152 4.86 8.02 3.45
C ARG A 152 4.49 6.61 3.90
N ASN A 153 3.35 6.41 4.56
CA ASN A 153 2.89 5.09 4.95
C ASN A 153 2.61 4.21 3.73
N LEU A 154 2.04 4.77 2.65
CA LEU A 154 1.89 4.06 1.38
C LEU A 154 3.25 3.58 0.85
N ALA A 155 4.26 4.45 0.81
CA ALA A 155 5.60 4.09 0.35
C ALA A 155 6.24 2.99 1.21
N VAL A 156 6.11 3.06 2.54
CA VAL A 156 6.60 2.02 3.47
C VAL A 156 5.83 0.71 3.28
N ASN A 157 4.50 0.74 3.24
CA ASN A 157 3.67 -0.45 3.01
C ASN A 157 4.03 -1.15 1.70
N ARG A 158 4.26 -0.38 0.63
CA ARG A 158 4.64 -0.90 -0.69
C ARG A 158 6.10 -1.36 -0.72
N GLY A 159 6.98 -0.64 -0.03
CA GLY A 159 8.39 -1.01 0.13
C GLY A 159 8.61 -2.27 0.95
N THR A 160 7.74 -2.59 1.92
CA THR A 160 7.79 -3.87 2.65
C THR A 160 7.70 -5.07 1.72
N LEU A 161 7.06 -4.95 0.54
CA LEU A 161 7.06 -6.01 -0.47
C LEU A 161 8.47 -6.35 -0.97
N LEU A 162 9.38 -5.38 -1.01
CA LEU A 162 10.79 -5.63 -1.34
C LEU A 162 11.50 -6.37 -0.21
N VAL A 163 11.19 -6.04 1.06
CA VAL A 163 11.73 -6.78 2.21
C VAL A 163 11.30 -8.26 2.16
N ILE A 164 10.07 -8.53 1.71
CA ILE A 164 9.58 -9.89 1.48
C ILE A 164 10.35 -10.56 0.34
N ASN A 165 10.56 -9.87 -0.79
CA ASN A 165 11.34 -10.39 -1.91
C ASN A 165 12.78 -10.73 -1.51
N GLU A 166 13.40 -9.89 -0.68
CA GLU A 166 14.73 -10.14 -0.12
C GLU A 166 14.75 -11.35 0.81
N ALA A 167 13.70 -11.55 1.62
CA ALA A 167 13.58 -12.74 2.45
C ALA A 167 13.40 -14.03 1.61
N LEU A 168 12.73 -13.95 0.45
CA LEU A 168 12.65 -15.04 -0.52
C LEU A 168 14.01 -15.31 -1.18
N ARG A 169 14.77 -14.25 -1.49
CA ARG A 169 16.15 -14.33 -2.00
C ARG A 169 17.07 -15.02 -0.98
N ASP A 170 17.03 -14.61 0.28
CA ASP A 170 17.84 -15.20 1.36
C ASP A 170 17.56 -16.70 1.57
N LYS A 171 16.36 -17.17 1.21
CA LYS A 171 15.96 -18.58 1.26
C LYS A 171 16.42 -19.38 0.03
N GLY A 172 16.96 -18.74 -1.00
CA GLY A 172 17.36 -19.38 -2.26
C GLY A 172 16.17 -19.68 -3.19
N SER A 173 15.07 -18.93 -3.09
CA SER A 173 13.86 -19.16 -3.90
C SER A 173 13.83 -18.38 -5.22
N LEU A 174 14.97 -17.92 -5.76
CA LEU A 174 14.98 -17.11 -7.00
C LEU A 174 14.68 -17.93 -8.26
N ASP A 175 15.02 -19.22 -8.26
CA ASP A 175 14.82 -20.13 -9.39
C ASP A 175 13.46 -20.84 -9.35
N ASP A 176 12.68 -20.64 -8.27
CA ASP A 176 11.32 -21.13 -8.18
C ASP A 176 10.36 -20.21 -8.95
N GLU A 177 9.60 -20.77 -9.90
CA GLU A 177 8.70 -20.01 -10.78
C GLU A 177 7.60 -19.27 -10.01
N GLU A 178 7.07 -19.83 -8.92
CA GLU A 178 6.04 -19.16 -8.13
C GLU A 178 6.60 -17.99 -7.32
N ALA A 179 7.78 -18.18 -6.73
CA ALA A 179 8.53 -17.14 -6.04
C ALA A 179 8.95 -16.04 -7.02
N ARG A 180 9.44 -16.38 -8.22
CA ARG A 180 9.76 -15.43 -9.29
C ARG A 180 8.54 -14.57 -9.63
N ARG A 181 7.38 -15.16 -9.95
CA ARG A 181 6.14 -14.41 -10.22
C ARG A 181 5.71 -13.55 -9.04
N THR A 182 5.93 -14.01 -7.81
CA THR A 182 5.63 -13.24 -6.60
C THR A 182 6.55 -12.03 -6.49
N ILE A 183 7.86 -12.21 -6.70
CA ILE A 183 8.86 -11.15 -6.72
C ILE A 183 8.49 -10.08 -7.74
N LEU A 184 8.17 -10.48 -8.98
CA LEU A 184 7.77 -9.55 -10.05
C LEU A 184 6.54 -8.72 -9.65
N ARG A 185 5.46 -9.37 -9.20
CA ARG A 185 4.24 -8.67 -8.78
C ARG A 185 4.48 -7.74 -7.59
N HIS A 186 5.31 -8.15 -6.64
CA HIS A 186 5.70 -7.32 -5.50
C HIS A 186 6.51 -6.11 -5.93
N THR A 187 7.49 -6.30 -6.81
CA THR A 187 8.33 -5.22 -7.33
C THR A 187 7.53 -4.22 -8.14
N ALA A 188 6.60 -4.66 -9.00
CA ALA A 188 5.68 -3.77 -9.71
C ALA A 188 4.88 -2.89 -8.74
N LYS A 189 4.29 -3.50 -7.71
CA LYS A 189 3.52 -2.80 -6.68
C LYS A 189 4.38 -1.80 -5.89
N ALA A 190 5.64 -2.16 -5.62
CA ALA A 190 6.59 -1.27 -4.95
C ALA A 190 6.92 -0.06 -5.82
N ILE A 191 7.34 -0.28 -7.08
CA ILE A 191 7.67 0.78 -8.04
C ILE A 191 6.50 1.75 -8.20
N ILE A 192 5.28 1.24 -8.42
CA ILE A 192 4.08 2.07 -8.57
C ILE A 192 3.82 2.87 -7.29
N GLY A 193 3.91 2.24 -6.12
CA GLY A 193 3.72 2.90 -4.84
C GLY A 193 4.69 4.07 -4.61
N TYR A 194 5.96 3.89 -4.97
CA TYR A 194 6.98 4.94 -4.87
C TYR A 194 6.81 6.03 -5.92
N GLY A 195 6.45 5.69 -7.16
CA GLY A 195 6.18 6.69 -8.18
C GLY A 195 4.95 7.52 -7.87
N ASP A 196 3.91 6.91 -7.31
CA ASP A 196 2.72 7.58 -6.79
C ASP A 196 3.08 8.55 -5.64
N ALA A 197 3.93 8.11 -4.70
CA ALA A 197 4.41 8.98 -3.63
C ALA A 197 5.25 10.14 -4.16
N LEU A 198 6.13 9.89 -5.13
CA LEU A 198 6.94 10.92 -5.76
C LEU A 198 6.06 11.94 -6.48
N LEU A 199 5.09 11.50 -7.29
CA LEU A 199 4.13 12.39 -7.95
C LEU A 199 3.36 13.25 -6.94
N PHE A 200 3.00 12.70 -5.77
CA PHE A 200 2.37 13.48 -4.70
C PHE A 200 3.27 14.61 -4.20
N PHE A 201 4.51 14.30 -3.82
CA PHE A 201 5.44 15.31 -3.31
C PHE A 201 5.87 16.33 -4.38
N LEU A 202 5.75 15.96 -5.65
CA LEU A 202 5.97 16.84 -6.80
C LEU A 202 4.72 17.62 -7.26
N GLY A 203 3.60 17.52 -6.53
CA GLY A 203 2.35 18.22 -6.83
C GLY A 203 1.58 17.68 -8.06
N ALA A 204 1.97 16.52 -8.56
CA ALA A 204 1.49 15.92 -9.80
C ALA A 204 0.62 14.66 -9.58
N TYR A 205 0.32 14.26 -8.34
CA TYR A 205 -0.54 13.09 -8.08
C TYR A 205 -1.93 13.22 -8.69
N ASP A 206 -2.44 12.10 -9.20
CA ASP A 206 -3.79 11.97 -9.74
C ASP A 206 -4.42 10.65 -9.31
N TRP A 207 -5.74 10.59 -9.33
CA TRP A 207 -6.47 9.38 -9.06
C TRP A 207 -6.35 8.40 -10.25
N SER A 208 -6.30 8.88 -11.49
CA SER A 208 -6.17 7.99 -12.67
C SER A 208 -4.75 7.41 -12.79
N TYR A 209 -4.65 6.11 -13.00
CA TYR A 209 -3.39 5.44 -13.33
C TYR A 209 -2.86 5.91 -14.69
N ALA A 210 -3.73 6.08 -15.68
CA ALA A 210 -3.32 6.58 -17.00
C ALA A 210 -2.75 7.99 -16.91
N GLU A 211 -3.40 8.86 -16.13
CA GLU A 211 -2.95 10.23 -15.92
C GLU A 211 -1.64 10.29 -15.13
N LYS A 212 -1.49 9.48 -14.07
CA LYS A 212 -0.21 9.38 -13.34
C LYS A 212 0.95 8.91 -14.22
N ARG A 213 0.71 7.90 -15.06
CA ARG A 213 1.69 7.42 -16.05
C ARG A 213 2.09 8.53 -17.02
N ARG A 214 1.11 9.25 -17.59
CA ARG A 214 1.35 10.39 -18.48
C ARG A 214 2.14 11.51 -17.78
N ARG A 215 1.77 11.85 -16.55
CA ARG A 215 2.46 12.88 -15.75
C ARG A 215 3.89 12.49 -15.44
N MET A 216 4.14 11.25 -14.99
CA MET A 216 5.50 10.75 -14.73
C MET A 216 6.36 10.82 -15.98
N ALA A 217 5.84 10.41 -17.15
CA ALA A 217 6.57 10.46 -18.40
C ALA A 217 7.06 11.88 -18.76
N GLY A 218 6.31 12.91 -18.40
CA GLY A 218 6.66 14.32 -18.60
C GLY A 218 7.57 14.95 -17.52
N ARG A 219 8.03 14.20 -16.51
CA ARG A 219 8.85 14.72 -15.40
C ARG A 219 10.36 14.69 -15.71
N HIS A 220 10.88 15.71 -16.37
CA HIS A 220 12.34 15.80 -16.63
C HIS A 220 13.20 15.94 -15.36
N ASP A 221 12.60 16.31 -14.23
CA ASP A 221 13.25 16.43 -12.92
C ASP A 221 13.33 15.10 -12.15
N VAL A 222 12.69 14.03 -12.65
CA VAL A 222 12.80 12.68 -12.10
C VAL A 222 13.84 11.90 -12.91
N PRO A 223 14.77 11.14 -12.31
CA PRO A 223 15.77 10.40 -13.08
C PRO A 223 15.16 9.46 -14.13
N ASP A 224 15.71 9.49 -15.35
CA ASP A 224 15.25 8.72 -16.51
C ASP A 224 15.10 7.22 -16.22
N GLY A 225 16.03 6.66 -15.44
CA GLY A 225 15.97 5.27 -15.02
C GLY A 225 14.71 4.96 -14.22
N PHE A 226 14.36 5.80 -13.24
CA PHE A 226 13.15 5.58 -12.45
C PHE A 226 11.88 5.79 -13.28
N ARG A 227 11.86 6.77 -14.21
CA ARG A 227 10.72 6.95 -15.12
C ARG A 227 10.45 5.70 -15.96
N ARG A 228 11.49 5.06 -16.49
CA ARG A 228 11.36 3.79 -17.25
C ARG A 228 10.81 2.67 -16.38
N LEU A 229 11.32 2.50 -15.16
CA LEU A 229 10.79 1.50 -14.23
C LEU A 229 9.30 1.74 -13.92
N TYR A 230 8.91 2.99 -13.66
CA TYR A 230 7.52 3.32 -13.38
C TYR A 230 6.61 3.06 -14.58
N GLU A 231 7.08 3.39 -15.78
CA GLU A 231 6.40 3.11 -17.05
C GLU A 231 6.18 1.60 -17.25
N GLU A 232 7.23 0.81 -17.11
CA GLU A 232 7.17 -0.66 -17.23
C GLU A 232 6.24 -1.27 -16.18
N ALA A 233 6.33 -0.83 -14.92
CA ALA A 233 5.48 -1.34 -13.84
C ALA A 233 4.01 -0.95 -14.04
N SER A 234 3.75 0.26 -14.53
CA SER A 234 2.39 0.72 -14.86
C SER A 234 1.79 -0.08 -16.02
N ALA A 235 2.59 -0.37 -17.05
CA ALA A 235 2.18 -1.23 -18.15
C ALA A 235 1.87 -2.66 -17.66
N PHE A 236 2.75 -3.24 -16.85
CA PHE A 236 2.56 -4.57 -16.25
C PHE A 236 1.29 -4.66 -15.38
N ARG A 237 0.95 -3.59 -14.64
CA ARG A 237 -0.31 -3.54 -13.86
C ARG A 237 -1.56 -3.65 -14.73
N LEU A 238 -1.52 -3.05 -15.93
CA LEU A 238 -2.65 -3.01 -16.85
C LEU A 238 -2.73 -4.26 -17.72
N GLU A 239 -1.60 -4.79 -18.14
CA GLU A 239 -1.46 -6.00 -18.95
C GLU A 239 -0.23 -6.76 -18.47
N PRO A 240 -0.37 -7.68 -17.52
CA PRO A 240 0.75 -8.42 -16.97
C PRO A 240 1.39 -9.29 -18.06
N ASP A 241 2.69 -9.12 -18.23
CA ASP A 241 3.54 -9.97 -19.07
C ASP A 241 4.84 -10.24 -18.30
N ASP A 242 4.89 -11.40 -17.64
CA ASP A 242 6.02 -11.82 -16.82
C ASP A 242 7.32 -11.96 -17.66
N THR A 243 7.20 -12.20 -18.97
CA THR A 243 8.37 -12.35 -19.87
C THR A 243 9.00 -11.01 -20.24
N ARG A 244 8.22 -9.92 -20.20
CA ARG A 244 8.68 -8.55 -20.52
C ARG A 244 9.06 -7.76 -19.29
N PHE A 245 8.47 -8.07 -18.13
CA PHE A 245 8.58 -7.25 -16.92
C PHE A 245 9.83 -7.52 -16.06
N ALA A 246 10.71 -8.45 -16.47
CA ALA A 246 12.05 -8.57 -15.90
C ALA A 246 13.05 -9.21 -16.87
N PRO A 247 14.36 -8.89 -16.71
CA PRO A 247 15.43 -9.54 -17.44
C PRO A 247 15.63 -11.00 -16.98
N ARG A 248 16.46 -11.74 -17.73
CA ARG A 248 16.79 -13.15 -17.41
C ARG A 248 17.36 -13.29 -16.00
N GLU A 249 18.21 -12.36 -15.57
CA GLU A 249 18.85 -12.37 -14.24
C GLU A 249 18.07 -11.53 -13.21
N LEU A 250 17.37 -12.21 -12.29
CA LEU A 250 16.48 -11.56 -11.32
C LEU A 250 17.22 -10.82 -10.19
N GLY A 251 18.32 -11.39 -9.70
CA GLY A 251 19.09 -10.84 -8.58
C GLY A 251 19.64 -9.43 -8.85
N PRO A 252 20.46 -9.25 -9.89
CA PRO A 252 21.00 -7.92 -10.24
C PRO A 252 19.90 -6.88 -10.51
N TRP A 253 18.79 -7.29 -11.13
CA TRP A 253 17.65 -6.40 -11.35
C TRP A 253 16.97 -5.97 -10.04
N MET A 254 16.80 -6.87 -9.07
CA MET A 254 16.29 -6.51 -7.74
C MET A 254 17.19 -5.48 -7.05
N ASP A 255 18.52 -5.65 -7.14
CA ASP A 255 19.49 -4.71 -6.55
C ASP A 255 19.43 -3.32 -7.21
N GLU A 256 19.28 -3.27 -8.53
CA GLU A 256 19.08 -2.03 -9.29
C GLU A 256 17.78 -1.31 -8.87
N VAL A 257 16.66 -2.04 -8.84
CA VAL A 257 15.36 -1.48 -8.45
C VAL A 257 15.41 -0.94 -7.03
N ARG A 258 16.02 -1.69 -6.10
CA ARG A 258 16.21 -1.29 -4.70
C ARG A 258 17.02 0.00 -4.60
N THR A 259 18.11 0.11 -5.33
CA THR A 259 18.96 1.31 -5.37
C THR A 259 18.17 2.53 -5.83
N ARG A 260 17.44 2.40 -6.96
CA ARG A 260 16.63 3.49 -7.50
C ARG A 260 15.48 3.90 -6.56
N LEU A 261 14.85 2.93 -5.89
CA LEU A 261 13.80 3.20 -4.92
C LEU A 261 14.32 3.84 -3.63
N ALA A 262 15.57 3.56 -3.24
CA ALA A 262 16.22 4.24 -2.13
C ALA A 262 16.37 5.75 -2.39
N ASP A 263 16.77 6.13 -3.61
CA ASP A 263 16.88 7.54 -4.02
C ASP A 263 15.51 8.23 -4.03
N VAL A 264 14.49 7.56 -4.58
CA VAL A 264 13.11 8.08 -4.57
C VAL A 264 12.57 8.19 -3.14
N HIS A 265 12.90 7.24 -2.26
CA HIS A 265 12.54 7.31 -0.84
C HIS A 265 13.09 8.58 -0.20
N LEU A 266 14.39 8.85 -0.38
CA LEU A 266 15.00 10.07 0.13
C LEU A 266 14.39 11.33 -0.46
N ALA A 267 14.07 11.35 -1.76
CA ALA A 267 13.44 12.49 -2.39
C ALA A 267 12.05 12.80 -1.79
N CYS A 268 11.22 11.76 -1.61
CA CYS A 268 9.92 11.87 -0.94
C CYS A 268 10.06 12.38 0.50
N GLU A 269 11.00 11.81 1.26
CA GLU A 269 11.24 12.21 2.65
C GLU A 269 11.85 13.62 2.76
N ALA A 270 12.72 14.02 1.83
CA ALA A 270 13.26 15.38 1.75
C ALA A 270 12.13 16.40 1.58
N ALA A 271 11.18 16.13 0.67
CA ALA A 271 10.02 16.96 0.46
C ALA A 271 9.11 16.99 1.70
N ARG A 272 8.76 15.81 2.25
CA ARG A 272 7.91 15.69 3.44
C ARG A 272 8.47 16.42 4.66
N LEU A 273 9.76 16.26 4.90
CA LEU A 273 10.46 16.86 6.03
C LEU A 273 10.85 18.32 5.78
N SER A 274 10.68 18.83 4.56
CA SER A 274 11.15 20.15 4.11
C SER A 274 12.67 20.32 4.34
N VAL A 275 13.43 19.29 3.99
CA VAL A 275 14.90 19.27 4.09
C VAL A 275 15.49 18.92 2.72
N PRO A 276 15.76 19.93 1.86
CA PRO A 276 16.46 19.71 0.61
C PRO A 276 17.81 19.03 0.84
N GLY A 277 18.16 18.06 -0.01
CA GLY A 277 19.42 17.32 0.09
C GLY A 277 19.52 16.44 1.34
N LEU A 278 18.38 15.96 1.88
CA LEU A 278 18.35 14.97 2.95
C LEU A 278 19.24 13.76 2.59
N LYS A 279 20.12 13.39 3.52
CA LYS A 279 20.99 12.21 3.40
C LYS A 279 20.58 11.17 4.43
N TRP A 280 21.00 9.92 4.20
CA TRP A 280 20.82 8.84 5.18
C TRP A 280 21.48 9.15 6.52
N ALA A 281 22.63 9.84 6.49
CA ALA A 281 23.25 10.41 7.68
C ALA A 281 22.32 11.45 8.32
N GLY A 282 21.83 11.15 9.53
CA GLY A 282 20.89 12.02 10.25
C GLY A 282 19.42 11.87 9.83
N TYR A 283 19.10 10.96 8.90
CA TYR A 283 17.71 10.67 8.49
C TYR A 283 16.82 10.34 9.69
N VAL A 284 17.21 9.35 10.51
CA VAL A 284 16.44 8.88 11.67
C VAL A 284 16.11 10.02 12.63
N GLU A 285 17.14 10.80 12.98
CA GLU A 285 17.00 11.91 13.92
C GLU A 285 15.98 12.95 13.41
N ARG A 286 16.00 13.27 12.11
CA ARG A 286 15.08 14.23 11.48
C ARG A 286 13.66 13.66 11.40
N THR A 287 13.50 12.44 10.91
CA THR A 287 12.20 11.76 10.77
C THR A 287 11.50 11.64 12.11
N LEU A 288 12.21 11.20 13.15
CA LEU A 288 11.64 11.05 14.49
C LEU A 288 11.34 12.39 15.17
N LYS A 289 12.14 13.44 14.92
CA LYS A 289 11.79 14.79 15.40
C LYS A 289 10.52 15.30 14.74
N HIS A 290 10.40 15.11 13.43
CA HIS A 290 9.25 15.55 12.66
C HIS A 290 7.96 14.82 13.08
N SER A 291 8.07 13.53 13.46
CA SER A 291 6.93 12.73 13.94
C SER A 291 6.26 13.25 15.22
N LEU A 292 6.87 14.21 15.93
CA LEU A 292 6.25 14.94 17.03
C LEU A 292 5.15 15.91 16.56
N GLY A 293 5.32 16.50 15.37
CA GLY A 293 4.38 17.44 14.76
C GLY A 293 3.33 16.79 13.85
N GLU A 294 3.63 15.59 13.34
CA GLU A 294 2.76 14.83 12.43
C GLU A 294 1.32 14.66 12.95
N GLY A 295 0.31 14.75 12.08
CA GLY A 295 -1.09 14.58 12.46
C GLY A 295 -1.73 15.71 13.31
N GLY A 296 -0.97 16.72 13.72
CA GLY A 296 -1.46 17.93 14.40
C GLY A 296 -2.16 17.68 15.74
N LEU A 297 -3.06 18.59 16.13
CA LEU A 297 -3.80 18.55 17.41
C LEU A 297 -5.05 17.65 17.39
N ARG A 298 -5.13 16.68 16.48
CA ARG A 298 -6.30 15.81 16.38
C ARG A 298 -6.44 14.93 17.63
N PRO A 299 -7.60 14.92 18.33
CA PRO A 299 -7.74 14.20 19.60
C PRO A 299 -7.38 12.71 19.52
N GLY A 300 -7.78 12.02 18.44
CA GLY A 300 -7.47 10.61 18.25
C GLY A 300 -5.98 10.31 18.03
N VAL A 301 -5.22 11.26 17.47
CA VAL A 301 -3.76 11.14 17.32
C VAL A 301 -3.09 11.35 18.67
N TRP A 302 -3.53 12.36 19.41
CA TRP A 302 -3.03 12.64 20.77
C TRP A 302 -3.26 11.49 21.74
N LEU A 303 -4.48 10.95 21.80
CA LEU A 303 -4.81 9.78 22.63
C LEU A 303 -3.91 8.58 22.30
N ARG A 304 -3.65 8.34 21.02
CA ARG A 304 -2.76 7.26 20.56
C ARG A 304 -1.32 7.50 21.03
N ARG A 305 -0.82 8.74 20.91
CA ARG A 305 0.52 9.13 21.36
C ARG A 305 0.71 8.96 22.86
N VAL A 306 -0.26 9.41 23.67
CA VAL A 306 -0.25 9.22 25.13
C VAL A 306 -0.25 7.72 25.47
N ARG A 307 -1.11 6.93 24.82
CA ARG A 307 -1.12 5.47 25.00
C ARG A 307 0.24 4.85 24.66
N ASN A 308 0.87 5.27 23.58
CA ASN A 308 2.19 4.77 23.18
C ASN A 308 3.27 5.15 24.21
N LEU A 309 3.25 6.37 24.75
CA LEU A 309 4.21 6.80 25.77
C LEU A 309 4.21 5.88 27.01
N VAL A 310 3.03 5.39 27.40
CA VAL A 310 2.86 4.50 28.57
C VAL A 310 3.20 3.05 28.22
N ARG A 311 2.69 2.55 27.09
CA ARG A 311 2.73 1.11 26.78
C ARG A 311 3.93 0.68 25.93
N PHE A 312 4.58 1.60 25.22
CA PHE A 312 5.61 1.27 24.25
C PHE A 312 6.99 1.74 24.73
N ARG A 313 7.89 0.77 24.92
CA ARG A 313 9.30 1.01 25.29
C ARG A 313 10.19 0.49 24.17
N PRO A 314 10.56 1.33 23.19
CA PRO A 314 11.48 0.91 22.14
C PRO A 314 12.85 0.60 22.74
N GLY A 315 13.63 -0.24 22.05
CA GLY A 315 15.02 -0.51 22.42
C GLY A 315 15.85 0.77 22.55
N ALA A 316 16.78 0.78 23.50
CA ALA A 316 17.61 1.95 23.77
C ALA A 316 18.36 2.38 22.50
N SER A 317 18.34 3.67 22.18
CA SER A 317 19.03 4.26 21.02
C SER A 317 19.83 5.46 21.50
N PRO A 318 20.99 5.24 22.14
CA PRO A 318 21.79 6.29 22.76
C PRO A 318 22.25 7.37 21.77
N GLU A 319 22.40 7.00 20.50
CA GLU A 319 22.76 7.90 19.39
C GLU A 319 21.71 8.96 19.07
N LEU A 320 20.45 8.78 19.52
CA LEU A 320 19.37 9.73 19.26
C LEU A 320 19.32 10.84 20.29
N GLY A 321 19.03 12.06 19.83
CA GLY A 321 18.73 13.19 20.71
C GLY A 321 17.41 13.01 21.46
N LEU A 322 17.22 13.77 22.54
CA LEU A 322 16.03 13.69 23.41
C LEU A 322 14.70 13.80 22.63
N ARG A 323 14.61 14.74 21.69
CA ARG A 323 13.41 14.92 20.85
C ARG A 323 13.14 13.74 19.93
N ALA A 324 14.19 13.17 19.32
CA ALA A 324 14.05 11.99 18.47
C ALA A 324 13.64 10.74 19.27
N ARG A 325 14.19 10.55 20.49
CA ARG A 325 13.76 9.48 21.40
C ARG A 325 12.29 9.63 21.81
N LEU A 326 11.84 10.85 22.08
CA LEU A 326 10.42 11.11 22.34
C LEU A 326 9.56 10.79 21.12
N GLY A 327 9.98 11.20 19.92
CA GLY A 327 9.31 10.87 18.66
C GLY A 327 9.19 9.37 18.43
N LEU A 328 10.25 8.60 18.72
CA LEU A 328 10.27 7.15 18.65
C LEU A 328 9.23 6.52 19.58
N ARG A 329 9.14 7.00 20.83
CA ARG A 329 8.15 6.51 21.81
C ARG A 329 6.72 6.86 21.39
N LEU A 330 6.47 8.11 21.02
CA LEU A 330 5.13 8.58 20.64
C LEU A 330 4.63 7.93 19.34
N GLY A 331 5.54 7.63 18.40
CA GLY A 331 5.23 6.93 17.15
C GLY A 331 4.76 5.49 17.34
N GLY A 332 5.11 4.85 18.47
CA GLY A 332 4.74 3.47 18.75
C GLY A 332 5.37 2.46 17.77
N PRO A 333 4.85 1.22 17.72
CA PRO A 333 5.38 0.18 16.85
C PRO A 333 5.40 0.54 15.36
N ARG A 334 4.35 1.21 14.85
CA ARG A 334 4.29 1.66 13.45
C ARG A 334 5.31 2.75 13.14
N GLY A 335 5.53 3.67 14.08
CA GLY A 335 6.57 4.69 13.95
C GLY A 335 7.97 4.08 13.88
N VAL A 336 8.23 3.04 14.70
CA VAL A 336 9.48 2.27 14.65
C VAL A 336 9.66 1.56 13.31
N LEU A 337 8.64 0.85 12.83
CA LEU A 337 8.69 0.18 11.53
C LEU A 337 9.03 1.17 10.42
N ALA A 338 8.32 2.30 10.35
CA ALA A 338 8.58 3.31 9.33
C ALA A 338 9.98 3.93 9.43
N ALA A 339 10.50 4.17 10.64
CA ALA A 339 11.83 4.75 10.85
C ALA A 339 12.96 3.76 10.56
N ALA A 340 12.77 2.47 10.86
CA ALA A 340 13.75 1.41 10.62
C ALA A 340 13.74 0.92 9.17
N PHE A 341 12.60 1.03 8.49
CA PHE A 341 12.35 0.48 7.15
C PHE A 341 13.49 0.74 6.14
N PRO A 342 14.02 1.97 5.97
CA PRO A 342 15.02 2.21 4.94
C PRO A 342 16.30 1.39 5.13
N PHE A 343 16.74 1.21 6.37
CA PHE A 343 17.94 0.43 6.69
C PHE A 343 17.77 -1.07 6.49
N VAL A 344 16.52 -1.54 6.44
CA VAL A 344 16.17 -2.94 6.21
C VAL A 344 15.94 -3.22 4.72
N ALA A 345 15.26 -2.29 4.04
CA ALA A 345 14.83 -2.47 2.67
C ALA A 345 15.93 -2.12 1.65
N PHE A 346 16.81 -1.17 1.98
CA PHE A 346 17.80 -0.62 1.05
C PHE A 346 19.25 -0.85 1.47
N ASP A 347 19.50 -1.46 2.64
CA ASP A 347 20.85 -1.66 3.20
C ASP A 347 21.67 -0.34 3.30
N VAL A 348 20.99 0.78 3.56
CA VAL A 348 21.59 2.12 3.63
C VAL A 348 22.05 2.49 5.04
N GLY A 349 22.73 3.63 5.20
CA GLY A 349 23.09 4.19 6.51
C GLY A 349 24.24 3.49 7.24
N GLY A 350 24.88 2.50 6.61
CA GLY A 350 26.06 1.80 7.14
C GLY A 350 25.83 1.16 8.51
N THR A 351 26.90 1.06 9.29
CA THR A 351 26.87 0.44 10.64
C THR A 351 25.96 1.17 11.62
N GLN A 352 25.81 2.49 11.48
CA GLN A 352 24.91 3.28 12.32
C GLN A 352 23.43 2.95 12.05
N GLY A 353 23.02 2.92 10.78
CA GLY A 353 21.65 2.57 10.38
C GLY A 353 21.28 1.14 10.77
N ALA A 354 22.15 0.19 10.47
CA ALA A 354 21.98 -1.21 10.88
C ALA A 354 21.92 -1.36 12.42
N GLY A 355 22.77 -0.63 13.15
CA GLY A 355 22.78 -0.62 14.61
C GLY A 355 21.47 -0.08 15.20
N PHE A 356 20.94 1.01 14.64
CA PHE A 356 19.63 1.55 15.01
C PHE A 356 18.52 0.52 14.76
N ALA A 357 18.41 0.01 13.54
CA ALA A 357 17.38 -0.97 13.14
C ALA A 357 17.43 -2.22 14.03
N ARG A 358 18.62 -2.77 14.29
CA ARG A 358 18.82 -3.92 15.18
C ARG A 358 18.21 -3.69 16.56
N ARG A 359 18.48 -2.54 17.18
CA ARG A 359 18.04 -2.25 18.55
C ARG A 359 16.54 -2.03 18.64
N VAL A 360 15.96 -1.28 17.69
CA VAL A 360 14.53 -0.94 17.74
C VAL A 360 13.62 -2.09 17.29
N LEU A 361 14.12 -3.00 16.45
CA LEU A 361 13.39 -4.20 15.99
C LEU A 361 13.65 -5.44 16.87
N GLY A 362 14.66 -5.40 17.74
CA GLY A 362 15.09 -6.58 18.51
C GLY A 362 15.64 -7.67 17.58
N ALA A 363 16.54 -7.32 16.67
CA ALA A 363 17.21 -8.28 15.79
C ALA A 363 18.42 -8.91 16.47
N ALA A 364 18.71 -10.19 16.15
CA ALA A 364 19.82 -10.94 16.74
C ALA A 364 21.17 -10.27 16.44
N SER A 365 21.42 -9.96 15.16
CA SER A 365 22.61 -9.24 14.70
C SER A 365 22.25 -8.04 13.81
N GLY A 366 23.26 -7.30 13.37
CA GLY A 366 23.12 -6.25 12.37
C GLY A 366 23.22 -6.77 10.93
N SER A 367 23.22 -8.09 10.71
CA SER A 367 23.23 -8.66 9.36
C SER A 367 21.93 -8.33 8.62
N PRO A 368 21.97 -8.11 7.30
CA PRO A 368 20.76 -7.80 6.52
C PRO A 368 19.65 -8.83 6.70
N ALA A 369 19.97 -10.13 6.68
CA ALA A 369 18.98 -11.21 6.86
C ALA A 369 18.30 -11.18 8.24
N ASP A 370 19.03 -10.92 9.32
CA ASP A 370 18.45 -10.81 10.66
C ASP A 370 17.56 -9.57 10.81
N LEU A 371 17.98 -8.45 10.23
CA LEU A 371 17.19 -7.22 10.21
C LEU A 371 15.87 -7.42 9.46
N ARG A 372 15.90 -8.08 8.29
CA ARG A 372 14.69 -8.42 7.51
C ARG A 372 13.74 -9.32 8.28
N ARG A 373 14.24 -10.39 8.91
CA ARG A 373 13.42 -11.28 9.75
C ARG A 373 12.76 -10.55 10.91
N ALA A 374 13.53 -9.76 11.65
CA ALA A 374 13.01 -8.97 12.77
C ALA A 374 11.98 -7.92 12.32
N TYR A 375 12.24 -7.25 11.19
CA TYR A 375 11.29 -6.30 10.60
C TYR A 375 9.97 -6.98 10.22
N LEU A 376 10.03 -8.11 9.50
CA LEU A 376 8.84 -8.83 9.04
C LEU A 376 8.03 -9.42 10.20
N ARG A 377 8.68 -9.83 11.30
CA ARG A 377 8.02 -10.18 12.56
C ARG A 377 7.23 -9.00 13.12
N CYS A 378 7.89 -7.87 13.37
CA CYS A 378 7.23 -6.67 13.87
C CYS A 378 6.14 -6.16 12.91
N TRP A 379 6.34 -6.33 11.59
CA TRP A 379 5.34 -6.03 10.57
C TRP A 379 4.08 -6.88 10.72
N SER A 380 4.23 -8.18 10.97
CA SER A 380 3.10 -9.08 11.20
C SER A 380 2.28 -8.74 12.45
N GLU A 381 2.92 -8.18 13.47
CA GLU A 381 2.26 -7.82 14.74
C GLU A 381 1.59 -6.43 14.69
N SER A 382 2.24 -5.46 14.04
CA SER A 382 1.90 -4.04 14.17
C SER A 382 1.62 -3.32 12.85
N GLY A 383 2.10 -3.85 11.73
CA GLY A 383 1.90 -3.33 10.39
C GLY A 383 0.63 -3.90 9.77
N ASP A 384 0.72 -5.15 9.32
CA ASP A 384 -0.36 -5.91 8.68
C ASP A 384 -0.55 -7.27 9.37
N PRO A 385 -1.59 -7.42 10.21
CA PRO A 385 -1.91 -8.68 10.88
C PRO A 385 -2.15 -9.87 9.92
N ASN A 386 -2.61 -9.60 8.69
CA ASN A 386 -2.83 -10.65 7.70
C ASN A 386 -1.52 -11.19 7.12
N PHE A 387 -0.42 -10.44 7.28
CA PHE A 387 0.88 -10.86 6.76
C PHE A 387 1.38 -12.16 7.40
N ALA A 388 1.01 -12.48 8.65
CA ALA A 388 1.40 -13.74 9.27
C ALA A 388 0.93 -14.97 8.46
N HIS A 389 -0.26 -14.91 7.86
CA HIS A 389 -0.75 -15.96 6.96
C HIS A 389 0.02 -15.98 5.64
N VAL A 390 0.29 -14.80 5.05
CA VAL A 390 1.09 -14.67 3.82
C VAL A 390 2.51 -15.22 4.02
N ALA A 391 3.16 -14.89 5.13
CA ALA A 391 4.49 -15.38 5.47
C ALA A 391 4.52 -16.91 5.54
N ARG A 392 3.50 -17.55 6.14
CA ARG A 392 3.37 -19.02 6.16
C ARG A 392 3.20 -19.59 4.74
N LYS A 393 2.36 -18.98 3.90
CA LYS A 393 2.17 -19.42 2.51
C LYS A 393 3.47 -19.32 1.69
N LEU A 394 4.28 -18.30 1.95
CA LEU A 394 5.60 -18.12 1.33
C LEU A 394 6.71 -18.96 2.00
N GLY A 395 6.38 -19.70 3.06
CA GLY A 395 7.33 -20.48 3.86
C GLY A 395 8.45 -19.63 4.48
N LEU A 396 8.13 -18.41 4.90
CA LEU A 396 9.05 -17.50 5.59
C LEU A 396 9.00 -17.74 7.11
N VAL A 397 10.17 -17.84 7.74
CA VAL A 397 10.29 -17.99 9.20
C VAL A 397 10.50 -16.60 9.82
N LEU A 398 9.51 -16.11 10.56
CA LEU A 398 9.54 -14.79 11.21
C LEU A 398 10.29 -14.81 12.57
N GLY A 399 10.83 -15.96 12.98
CA GLY A 399 11.50 -16.17 14.27
C GLY A 399 10.52 -16.69 15.34
N ALA A 400 11.06 -17.31 16.40
CA ALA A 400 10.26 -17.81 17.52
C ALA A 400 9.59 -16.64 18.25
N GLY A 401 8.26 -16.70 18.40
CA GLY A 401 7.58 -15.88 19.39
C GLY A 401 8.11 -16.28 20.77
N SER A 402 8.65 -15.31 21.50
CA SER A 402 8.93 -15.44 22.92
C SER A 402 7.64 -15.60 23.71
#